data_AF-A0A661KU87-F1
#
_entry.id   AF-A0A661KU87-F1
#
_cell.length_a   1.000
_cell.length_b   1.000
_cell.length_c   1.000
_cell.angle_alpha   90.00
_cell.angle_beta   90.00
_cell.angle_gamma   90.00
#
_symmetry.space_group_name_H-M   'P 1'
#
loop_
_entity.id
_entity.type
_entity.pdbx_description
1 polymer ?
#
loop_
_entity_poly.entity_id
_entity_poly.type
_entity_poly.pdbx_seq_one_letter_code
_entity_poly.pdbx_strand_id
1 'polypeptide(L)'
;YPLDILQIWKGGLVFSGGLITSCLVGGWYIRKYRLSFWLVGDIIAPSVALGQAIGRIGCFMAGCGYGKPTNLPWAVTFHNPHSLAPLNIPLHPTQLYHCLACTIIFFCLMILRKHKSFEGQIFLWYLLMHSLQRIIIERFRGDLYPFIGQMTATQFISLVILLTSGIMIILKTTKNKNK
;
A
#
# COMPACT_ATOMS: atom_id res chain seq x y z
N TYR A 1 27.83 17.44 9.21
CA TYR A 1 28.15 16.25 10.01
C TYR A 1 27.90 14.99 9.19
N PRO A 2 28.93 14.35 8.61
CA PRO A 2 28.78 13.17 7.74
C PRO A 2 28.48 11.85 8.49
N LEU A 3 28.85 11.75 9.77
CA LEU A 3 28.61 10.55 10.60
C LEU A 3 27.14 10.36 10.99
N ASP A 4 26.30 11.39 10.85
CA ASP A 4 24.87 11.30 11.17
C ASP A 4 24.10 10.39 10.20
N ILE A 5 24.66 10.10 9.02
CA ILE A 5 24.08 9.17 8.03
C ILE A 5 23.98 7.74 8.59
N LEU A 6 24.91 7.34 9.46
CA LEU A 6 24.93 6.00 10.07
C LEU A 6 23.98 5.87 11.27
N GLN A 7 23.42 6.97 11.77
CA GLN A 7 22.60 6.99 12.98
C GLN A 7 21.13 6.63 12.67
N ILE A 8 20.93 5.45 12.08
CA ILE A 8 19.62 4.93 11.67
C ILE A 8 18.59 4.87 12.82
N TRP A 9 19.05 4.79 14.07
CA TRP A 9 18.21 4.77 15.27
C TRP A 9 17.60 6.13 15.63
N LYS A 10 18.14 7.23 15.09
CA LYS A 10 17.54 8.57 15.26
C LYS A 10 16.34 8.80 14.33
N GLY A 11 15.99 7.83 13.49
CA GLY A 11 14.92 7.95 12.50
C GLY A 11 15.43 8.55 11.19
N GLY A 12 14.56 9.30 10.48
CA GLY A 12 14.89 9.91 9.20
C GLY A 12 14.78 8.98 7.98
N LEU A 13 14.22 7.79 8.16
CA LEU A 13 13.97 6.85 7.07
C LEU A 13 12.76 7.32 6.24
N VAL A 14 13.02 7.73 5.00
CA VAL A 14 11.99 8.16 4.05
C VAL A 14 11.58 7.00 3.15
N PHE A 15 10.27 6.80 3.00
CA PHE A 15 9.71 5.73 2.16
C PHE A 15 10.26 5.74 0.72
N SER A 16 10.42 6.92 0.12
CA SER A 16 10.92 7.08 -1.25
C SER A 16 12.32 6.48 -1.44
N GLY A 17 13.21 6.61 -0.45
CA GLY A 17 14.55 6.02 -0.52
C GLY A 17 14.49 4.50 -0.56
N GLY A 18 13.70 3.89 0.34
CA GLY A 18 13.49 2.45 0.35
C GLY A 18 12.88 1.93 -0.96
N LEU A 19 11.93 2.67 -1.53
CA LEU A 19 11.32 2.30 -2.81
C LEU A 19 12.32 2.33 -3.97
N ILE A 20 13.12 3.39 -4.09
CA ILE A 20 14.12 3.53 -5.16
C ILE A 20 15.15 2.40 -5.07
N THR A 21 15.71 2.17 -3.88
CA THR A 21 16.70 1.12 -3.68
C THR A 21 16.10 -0.27 -3.95
N SER A 22 14.86 -0.52 -3.54
CA SER A 22 14.17 -1.79 -3.81
C SER A 22 13.96 -2.01 -5.31
N CYS A 23 13.56 -0.99 -6.06
CA CYS A 23 13.38 -1.07 -7.51
C CYS A 23 14.71 -1.31 -8.23
N LEU A 24 15.79 -0.62 -7.84
CA LEU A 24 17.12 -0.78 -8.44
C LEU A 24 17.69 -2.17 -8.20
N VAL A 25 17.69 -2.62 -6.94
CA VAL A 25 18.21 -3.94 -6.55
C VAL A 25 17.34 -5.05 -7.14
N GLY A 26 16.01 -4.91 -7.08
CA GLY A 26 15.07 -5.87 -7.66
C GLY A 26 15.22 -5.97 -9.18
N GLY A 27 15.32 -4.84 -9.87
CA GLY A 27 15.54 -4.80 -11.33
C GLY A 27 16.88 -5.43 -11.73
N TRP A 28 17.95 -5.12 -11.00
CA TRP A 28 19.25 -5.75 -11.19
C TRP A 28 19.20 -7.27 -10.98
N TYR A 29 18.52 -7.73 -9.92
CA TYR A 29 18.37 -9.15 -9.60
C TYR A 29 17.60 -9.90 -10.69
N ILE A 30 16.46 -9.36 -11.14
CA ILE A 30 15.65 -9.94 -12.22
C ILE A 30 16.49 -10.07 -13.49
N ARG A 31 17.28 -9.04 -13.83
CA ARG A 31 18.13 -9.05 -15.02
C ARG A 31 19.30 -10.04 -14.89
N LYS A 32 19.96 -10.09 -13.73
CA LYS A 32 21.09 -10.99 -13.47
C LYS A 32 20.70 -12.46 -13.60
N TYR A 33 19.52 -12.83 -13.09
CA TYR A 33 19.03 -14.22 -13.09
C TYR A 33 18.05 -14.53 -14.23
N ARG A 34 17.83 -13.60 -15.17
CA ARG A 34 16.91 -13.75 -16.32
C ARG A 34 15.51 -14.20 -15.93
N LEU A 35 15.00 -13.69 -14.80
CA LEU A 35 13.68 -14.05 -14.29
C LEU A 35 12.57 -13.29 -15.03
N SER A 36 11.38 -13.89 -15.14
CA SER A 36 10.18 -13.20 -15.60
C SER A 36 9.75 -12.17 -14.55
N PHE A 37 9.66 -10.89 -14.93
CA PHE A 37 9.19 -9.81 -14.04
C PHE A 37 7.80 -10.14 -13.46
N TRP A 38 6.93 -10.73 -14.27
CA TRP A 38 5.58 -11.11 -13.88
C TRP A 38 5.56 -12.22 -12.83
N LEU A 39 6.44 -13.22 -12.98
CA LEU A 39 6.60 -14.29 -12.00
C LEU A 39 7.11 -13.73 -10.65
N VAL A 40 8.13 -12.88 -10.69
CA VAL A 40 8.67 -12.25 -9.47
C VAL A 40 7.59 -11.37 -8.81
N GLY A 41 6.87 -10.58 -9.61
CA GLY A 41 5.73 -9.78 -9.17
C GLY A 41 4.67 -10.60 -8.41
N ASP A 42 4.30 -11.77 -8.96
CA ASP A 42 3.32 -12.67 -8.35
C ASP A 42 3.78 -13.23 -7.00
N ILE A 43 5.09 -13.42 -6.82
CA ILE A 43 5.68 -13.92 -5.57
C ILE A 43 5.75 -12.80 -4.52
N ILE A 44 6.15 -11.59 -4.92
CA ILE A 44 6.34 -10.48 -3.99
C ILE A 44 5.01 -9.84 -3.56
N ALA A 45 3.98 -9.85 -4.41
CA ALA A 45 2.73 -9.13 -4.16
C ALA A 45 2.06 -9.46 -2.80
N PRO A 46 1.86 -10.74 -2.42
CA PRO A 46 1.32 -11.06 -1.09
C PRO A 46 2.24 -10.57 0.03
N SER A 47 3.55 -10.73 -0.11
CA SER A 47 4.55 -10.30 0.89
C SER A 47 4.49 -8.79 1.10
N VAL A 48 4.32 -8.01 0.02
CA VAL A 48 4.16 -6.55 0.10
C VAL A 48 2.85 -6.18 0.81
N ALA A 49 1.74 -6.86 0.50
CA ALA A 49 0.47 -6.63 1.18
C ALA A 49 0.58 -6.85 2.70
N LEU A 50 1.22 -7.94 3.11
CA LEU A 50 1.46 -8.25 4.52
C LEU A 50 2.40 -7.22 5.18
N GLY A 51 3.49 -6.86 4.50
CA GLY A 51 4.42 -5.83 5.00
C GLY A 51 3.76 -4.48 5.21
N GLN A 52 2.83 -4.10 4.32
CA GLN A 52 2.03 -2.88 4.51
C GLN A 52 1.07 -2.98 5.69
N ALA A 53 0.42 -4.14 5.88
CA ALA A 53 -0.47 -4.34 7.03
C ALA A 53 0.30 -4.12 8.35
N ILE A 54 1.46 -4.76 8.49
CA ILE A 54 2.32 -4.62 9.67
C ILE A 54 2.82 -3.18 9.82
N GLY A 55 3.28 -2.55 8.72
CA GLY A 55 3.74 -1.16 8.74
C GLY A 55 2.65 -0.18 9.23
N ARG A 56 1.39 -0.44 8.91
CA ARG A 56 0.26 0.38 9.37
C ARG A 56 -0.04 0.25 10.85
N ILE A 57 0.26 -0.89 11.46
CA ILE A 57 0.21 -1.04 12.92
C ILE A 57 1.25 -0.12 13.57
N GLY A 58 2.46 -0.06 13.01
CA GLY A 58 3.48 0.90 13.45
C GLY A 58 3.02 2.35 13.31
N CYS A 59 2.37 2.71 12.19
CA CYS A 59 1.78 4.04 12.02
C CYS A 59 0.71 4.36 13.07
N PHE A 60 -0.13 3.38 13.42
CA PHE A 60 -1.14 3.52 14.45
C PHE A 60 -0.51 3.78 15.82
N MET A 61 0.53 3.03 16.19
CA MET A 61 1.26 3.24 17.45
C MET A 61 1.96 4.62 17.51
N ALA A 62 2.47 5.10 16.38
CA ALA A 62 3.09 6.43 16.27
C ALA A 62 2.07 7.58 16.17
N GLY A 63 0.78 7.28 15.95
CA GLY A 63 -0.26 8.28 15.72
C GLY A 63 -0.15 9.01 14.38
N CYS A 64 0.51 8.45 13.36
CA CYS A 64 0.65 9.10 12.04
C CYS A 64 -0.39 8.65 11.02
N GLY A 65 -0.80 9.55 10.12
CA GLY A 65 -1.75 9.25 9.04
C GLY A 65 -3.17 8.98 9.54
N TYR A 66 -3.66 9.83 10.45
CA TYR A 66 -4.96 9.73 11.07
C TYR A 66 -6.09 10.22 10.13
N GLY A 67 -7.32 9.82 10.47
CA GLY A 67 -8.50 10.21 9.73
C GLY A 67 -9.14 11.50 10.23
N LYS A 68 -10.23 11.90 9.59
CA LYS A 68 -11.03 13.06 10.03
C LYS A 68 -11.60 12.83 11.44
N PRO A 69 -11.88 13.91 12.20
CA PRO A 69 -12.65 13.82 13.43
C PRO A 69 -13.99 13.14 13.21
N THR A 70 -14.38 12.25 14.12
CA THR A 70 -15.60 11.45 13.99
C THR A 70 -16.17 11.07 15.34
N ASN A 71 -17.48 10.91 15.42
CA ASN A 71 -18.20 10.53 16.64
C ASN A 71 -18.66 9.07 16.62
N LEU A 72 -18.06 8.25 15.75
CA LEU A 72 -18.38 6.82 15.63
C LEU A 72 -17.90 6.04 16.86
N PRO A 73 -18.55 4.92 17.22
CA PRO A 73 -18.23 4.17 18.44
C PRO A 73 -16.86 3.49 18.42
N TRP A 74 -16.24 3.35 17.25
CA TRP A 74 -14.88 2.83 17.08
C TRP A 74 -13.83 3.92 16.78
N ALA A 75 -14.17 5.19 17.02
CA ALA A 75 -13.20 6.27 16.95
C ALA A 75 -12.07 6.05 17.96
N VAL A 76 -10.85 6.46 17.60
CA VAL A 76 -9.69 6.34 18.48
C VAL A 76 -9.22 7.72 18.89
N THR A 77 -9.00 7.91 20.19
CA THR A 77 -8.45 9.12 20.79
C THR A 77 -7.00 8.90 21.21
N PHE A 78 -6.11 9.76 20.73
CA PHE A 78 -4.70 9.74 21.12
C PHE A 78 -4.49 10.66 22.32
N HIS A 79 -3.89 10.14 23.39
CA HIS A 79 -3.64 10.88 24.63
C HIS A 79 -2.16 11.14 24.88
N ASN A 80 -1.27 10.42 24.19
CA ASN A 80 0.17 10.54 24.41
C ASN A 80 0.70 11.82 23.73
N PRO A 81 1.39 12.72 24.46
CA PRO A 81 1.91 13.98 23.90
C PRO A 81 2.94 13.80 22.78
N HIS A 82 3.56 12.62 22.66
CA HIS A 82 4.48 12.29 21.57
C HIS A 82 3.78 11.75 20.31
N SER A 83 2.45 11.64 20.32
CA SER A 83 1.67 11.24 19.16
C SER A 83 1.71 12.33 18.08
N LEU A 84 1.79 11.91 16.82
CA LEU A 84 1.67 12.81 15.67
C LEU A 84 0.21 13.23 15.39
N ALA A 85 -0.77 12.57 16.03
CA ALA A 85 -2.19 12.88 15.90
C ALA A 85 -2.63 13.96 16.90
N PRO A 86 -3.68 14.75 16.57
CA PRO A 86 -4.24 15.72 17.50
C PRO A 86 -4.76 15.03 18.75
N LEU A 87 -4.38 15.57 19.91
CA LEU A 87 -4.63 14.99 21.22
C LEU A 87 -6.09 15.18 21.64
N ASN A 88 -6.66 14.16 22.30
CA ASN A 88 -8.02 14.18 22.87
C ASN A 88 -9.15 14.43 21.85
N ILE A 89 -8.88 14.27 20.55
CA ILE A 89 -9.89 14.35 19.50
C ILE A 89 -10.20 12.93 19.03
N PRO A 90 -11.49 12.53 18.92
CA PRO A 90 -11.87 11.24 18.39
C PRO A 90 -11.69 11.25 16.86
N LEU A 91 -10.81 10.38 16.36
CA LEU A 91 -10.45 10.33 14.93
C LEU A 91 -10.83 8.98 14.33
N HIS A 92 -11.09 8.98 13.02
CA HIS A 92 -11.15 7.73 12.26
C HIS A 92 -9.78 7.03 12.29
N PRO A 93 -9.71 5.75 12.72
CA PRO A 93 -8.47 4.99 12.71
C PRO A 93 -8.16 4.45 11.30
N THR A 94 -7.90 5.35 10.35
CA THR A 94 -7.60 5.02 8.95
C THR A 94 -6.42 4.06 8.80
N GLN A 95 -5.49 4.07 9.75
CA GLN A 95 -4.38 3.14 9.83
C GLN A 95 -4.86 1.69 10.05
N LEU A 96 -5.83 1.48 10.95
CA LEU A 96 -6.41 0.16 11.20
C LEU A 96 -7.26 -0.31 10.02
N TYR A 97 -7.98 0.60 9.36
CA TYR A 97 -8.69 0.27 8.12
C TYR A 97 -7.72 -0.22 7.04
N HIS A 98 -6.58 0.47 6.89
CA HIS A 98 -5.55 0.11 5.92
C HIS A 98 -4.88 -1.23 6.28
N CYS A 99 -4.58 -1.44 7.57
CA CYS A 99 -4.06 -2.71 8.07
C CYS A 99 -5.01 -3.88 7.78
N LEU A 100 -6.30 -3.73 8.12
CA LEU A 100 -7.30 -4.76 7.89
C LEU A 100 -7.48 -5.04 6.40
N ALA A 101 -7.59 -3.99 5.58
CA ALA A 101 -7.75 -4.14 4.13
C ALA A 101 -6.52 -4.81 3.49
N CYS A 102 -5.29 -4.43 3.87
CA CYS A 102 -4.07 -5.11 3.42
C CYS A 102 -4.00 -6.58 3.86
N THR A 103 -4.49 -6.91 5.06
CA THR A 103 -4.56 -8.29 5.56
C THR A 103 -5.57 -9.11 4.75
N ILE A 104 -6.75 -8.56 4.46
CA ILE A 104 -7.76 -9.18 3.59
C ILE A 104 -7.18 -9.43 2.20
N ILE A 105 -6.51 -8.42 1.62
CA ILE A 105 -5.85 -8.53 0.32
C ILE A 105 -4.82 -9.66 0.34
N PHE A 106 -3.99 -9.75 1.38
CA PHE A 106 -3.02 -10.84 1.51
C PHE A 106 -3.69 -12.22 1.44
N PHE A 107 -4.74 -12.46 2.23
CA PHE A 107 -5.46 -13.74 2.20
C PHE A 107 -6.15 -14.00 0.86
N CYS A 108 -6.79 -12.98 0.26
CA CYS A 108 -7.39 -13.08 -1.07
C CYS A 108 -6.34 -13.48 -2.13
N LEU A 109 -5.15 -12.88 -2.10
CA LEU A 109 -4.06 -13.21 -3.02
C LEU A 109 -3.51 -14.61 -2.77
N MET A 110 -3.43 -15.06 -1.52
CA MET A 110 -3.00 -16.41 -1.18
C MET A 110 -3.97 -17.48 -1.66
N ILE A 111 -5.28 -17.21 -1.61
CA ILE A 111 -6.31 -18.08 -2.17
C ILE A 111 -6.22 -18.07 -3.71
N LEU A 112 -6.15 -16.87 -4.31
CA LEU A 112 -6.09 -16.71 -5.76
C LEU A 112 -4.83 -17.33 -6.36
N ARG A 113 -3.72 -17.36 -5.61
CA ARG A 113 -2.47 -18.02 -6.01
C ARG A 113 -2.67 -19.49 -6.34
N LYS A 114 -3.60 -20.19 -5.67
CA LYS A 114 -3.92 -21.61 -5.93
C LYS A 114 -4.65 -21.82 -7.26
N HIS A 115 -5.34 -20.78 -7.76
CA HIS A 115 -6.15 -20.82 -8.97
C HIS A 115 -5.61 -19.89 -10.07
N LYS A 116 -4.32 -19.56 -10.04
CA LYS A 116 -3.71 -18.69 -11.04
C LYS A 116 -3.74 -19.36 -12.42
N SER A 117 -4.06 -18.57 -13.44
CA SER A 117 -4.16 -19.00 -14.83
C SER A 117 -2.99 -18.49 -15.70
N PHE A 118 -2.37 -17.36 -15.34
CA PHE A 118 -1.25 -16.78 -16.08
C PHE A 118 -0.24 -16.05 -15.19
N GLU A 119 0.98 -15.84 -15.70
CA GLU A 119 2.02 -15.08 -14.99
C GLU A 119 1.70 -13.58 -14.90
N GLY A 120 1.75 -13.05 -13.69
CA GLY A 120 1.43 -11.66 -13.36
C GLY A 120 0.01 -11.46 -12.87
N GLN A 121 -0.80 -12.51 -12.79
CA GLN A 121 -2.19 -12.41 -12.34
C GLN A 121 -2.28 -11.92 -10.90
N ILE A 122 -1.48 -12.49 -9.99
CA ILE A 122 -1.51 -12.16 -8.56
C ILE A 122 -1.04 -10.73 -8.36
N PHE A 123 0.03 -10.32 -9.07
CA PHE A 123 0.54 -8.95 -9.02
C PHE A 123 -0.50 -7.94 -9.51
N LEU A 124 -1.18 -8.21 -10.63
CA LEU A 124 -2.21 -7.31 -11.15
C LEU A 124 -3.43 -7.24 -10.22
N TRP A 125 -3.86 -8.37 -9.65
CA TRP A 125 -4.94 -8.39 -8.65
C TRP A 125 -4.58 -7.63 -7.39
N TYR A 126 -3.32 -7.73 -6.94
CA TYR A 126 -2.80 -6.92 -5.85
C TYR A 126 -2.91 -5.43 -6.18
N LEU A 127 -2.43 -4.99 -7.35
CA LEU A 127 -2.51 -3.58 -7.77
C LEU A 127 -3.95 -3.08 -7.82
N LEU A 128 -4.86 -3.90 -8.35
CA LEU A 128 -6.28 -3.57 -8.45
C LEU A 128 -6.92 -3.41 -7.06
N MET A 129 -6.81 -4.43 -6.21
CA MET A 129 -7.40 -4.40 -4.86
C MET A 129 -6.76 -3.32 -3.99
N HIS A 130 -5.43 -3.17 -4.06
CA HIS A 130 -4.68 -2.15 -3.32
C HIS A 130 -5.09 -0.73 -3.74
N SER A 131 -5.34 -0.50 -5.03
CA SER A 131 -5.80 0.81 -5.53
C SER A 131 -7.23 1.11 -5.07
N LEU A 132 -8.10 0.10 -5.09
CA LEU A 132 -9.48 0.24 -4.63
C LEU A 132 -9.54 0.61 -3.14
N GLN A 133 -8.82 -0.11 -2.27
CA GLN A 133 -8.77 0.23 -0.84
C GLN A 133 -8.23 1.64 -0.62
N ARG A 134 -7.27 2.10 -1.43
CA ARG A 134 -6.66 3.43 -1.29
C ARG A 134 -7.67 4.52 -1.56
N ILE A 135 -8.45 4.38 -2.64
CA ILE A 135 -9.51 5.33 -2.98
C ILE A 135 -10.54 5.41 -1.85
N ILE A 136 -10.95 4.26 -1.29
CA ILE A 136 -11.93 4.20 -0.20
C ILE A 136 -11.39 4.87 1.07
N ILE A 137 -10.19 4.47 1.52
CA ILE A 137 -9.61 4.96 2.79
C ILE A 137 -9.25 6.44 2.72
N GLU A 138 -8.83 6.96 1.56
CA GLU A 138 -8.49 8.37 1.39
C GLU A 138 -9.69 9.30 1.66
N ARG A 139 -10.94 8.83 1.46
CA ARG A 139 -12.15 9.63 1.79
C ARG A 139 -12.23 9.98 3.28
N PHE A 140 -11.71 9.09 4.12
CA PHE A 140 -11.71 9.21 5.58
C PHE A 140 -10.46 9.91 6.12
N ARG A 141 -9.43 10.18 5.31
CA ARG A 141 -8.20 10.85 5.78
C ARG A 141 -8.43 12.31 6.13
N GLY A 142 -7.84 12.75 7.24
CA GLY A 142 -7.88 14.14 7.70
C GLY A 142 -6.83 15.03 7.02
N ASP A 143 -5.68 14.46 6.67
CA ASP A 143 -4.48 15.16 6.17
C ASP A 143 -4.49 15.34 4.64
N LEU A 144 -5.56 15.93 4.12
CA LEU A 144 -5.75 16.11 2.67
C LEU A 144 -4.96 17.32 2.17
N TYR A 145 -3.92 17.09 1.37
CA TYR A 145 -3.35 18.11 0.50
C TYR A 145 -4.03 18.02 -0.88
N PRO A 146 -4.88 19.00 -1.25
CA PRO A 146 -5.53 18.98 -2.55
C PRO A 146 -4.50 19.12 -3.68
N PHE A 147 -4.64 18.31 -4.73
CA PHE A 147 -3.74 18.34 -5.89
C PHE A 147 -4.45 18.95 -7.10
N ILE A 148 -5.60 18.39 -7.49
CA ILE A 148 -6.45 18.91 -8.57
C ILE A 148 -7.90 18.88 -8.10
N GLY A 149 -8.50 20.05 -7.89
CA GLY A 149 -9.86 20.17 -7.34
C GLY A 149 -9.98 19.52 -5.96
N GLN A 150 -11.04 18.72 -5.74
CA GLN A 150 -11.26 17.96 -4.49
C GLN A 150 -10.51 16.62 -4.44
N MET A 151 -9.79 16.24 -5.50
CA MET A 151 -9.07 14.96 -5.55
C MET A 151 -7.61 15.11 -5.08
N THR A 152 -7.16 14.13 -4.29
CA THR A 152 -5.76 14.04 -3.88
C THR A 152 -4.90 13.40 -4.97
N ALA A 153 -3.61 13.71 -4.99
CA ALA A 153 -2.64 13.05 -5.88
C ALA A 153 -2.68 11.52 -5.71
N THR A 154 -2.84 11.04 -4.47
CA THR A 154 -2.95 9.62 -4.15
C THR A 154 -4.17 8.96 -4.80
N GLN A 155 -5.33 9.64 -4.81
CA GLN A 155 -6.54 9.14 -5.48
C GLN A 155 -6.36 9.06 -6.99
N PHE A 156 -5.77 10.09 -7.60
CA PHE A 156 -5.52 10.10 -9.04
C PHE A 156 -4.59 8.96 -9.47
N ILE A 157 -3.44 8.82 -8.78
CA ILE A 157 -2.49 7.74 -9.06
C ILE A 157 -3.15 6.37 -8.85
N SER A 158 -3.92 6.21 -7.78
CA SER A 158 -4.64 4.95 -7.52
C SER A 158 -5.66 4.65 -8.61
N LEU A 159 -6.37 5.66 -9.13
CA LEU A 159 -7.33 5.48 -10.23
C LEU A 159 -6.64 5.00 -11.52
N VAL A 160 -5.50 5.61 -11.87
CA VAL A 160 -4.71 5.19 -13.05
C VAL A 160 -4.24 3.74 -12.90
N ILE A 161 -3.72 3.37 -11.73
CA ILE A 161 -3.28 2.00 -11.45
C ILE A 161 -4.46 1.02 -11.49
N LEU A 162 -5.62 1.41 -10.95
CA LEU A 162 -6.84 0.60 -10.96
C LEU A 162 -7.28 0.27 -12.40
N LEU A 163 -7.36 1.29 -13.26
CA LEU A 163 -7.79 1.11 -14.66
C LEU A 163 -6.79 0.29 -15.46
N THR A 164 -5.51 0.62 -15.36
CA THR A 164 -4.46 -0.09 -16.10
C THR A 164 -4.33 -1.56 -15.67
N SER A 165 -4.41 -1.85 -14.37
CA SER A 165 -4.39 -3.23 -13.87
C SER A 165 -5.63 -4.02 -14.30
N GLY A 166 -6.82 -3.42 -14.24
CA GLY A 166 -8.06 -4.05 -14.71
C GLY A 166 -8.02 -4.40 -16.20
N ILE A 167 -7.60 -3.47 -17.06
CA ILE A 167 -7.45 -3.70 -18.50
C ILE A 167 -6.44 -4.82 -18.76
N MET A 168 -5.29 -4.81 -18.09
CA MET A 168 -4.26 -5.85 -18.26
C MET A 168 -4.74 -7.24 -17.82
N ILE A 169 -5.54 -7.35 -16.76
CA ILE A 169 -6.12 -8.63 -16.34
C ILE A 169 -7.04 -9.18 -17.43
N ILE A 170 -7.92 -8.34 -17.99
CA ILE A 170 -8.87 -8.75 -19.04
C ILE A 170 -8.10 -9.22 -20.29
N LEU A 171 -7.16 -8.41 -20.78
CA LEU A 171 -6.37 -8.74 -21.98
C LEU A 171 -5.59 -10.05 -21.84
N LYS A 172 -4.94 -10.26 -20.68
CA LYS A 172 -4.17 -11.49 -20.43
C LYS A 172 -5.06 -12.71 -20.23
N THR A 173 -6.22 -12.55 -19.60
CA THR A 173 -7.19 -13.64 -19.41
C THR A 173 -7.76 -14.12 -20.74
N THR A 174 -8.15 -13.20 -21.63
CA THR A 174 -8.66 -13.54 -22.97
C THR A 174 -7.61 -14.21 -23.83
N LYS A 175 -6.37 -13.71 -23.81
CA LYS A 175 -5.26 -14.33 -24.56
C LYS A 175 -4.92 -15.74 -24.07
N ASN A 176 -5.11 -16.01 -22.79
CA ASN A 176 -4.88 -17.34 -22.21
C ASN A 176 -6.00 -18.33 -22.54
N LYS A 177 -7.25 -17.87 -22.66
CA LYS A 177 -8.37 -18.73 -23.10
C LYS A 177 -8.31 -19.11 -24.59
N ASN A 178 -7.65 -18.29 -25.40
CA ASN A 178 -7.50 -18.50 -26.84
C ASN A 178 -6.24 -19.29 -27.22
N LYS A 179 -5.48 -19.78 -26.23
CA LYS A 179 -4.33 -20.69 -26.39
C LYS A 179 -4.72 -22.07 -25.88
#